data_AF-A0A3D0HL22-F1
#
_entry.id   AF-A0A3D0HL22-F1
#
_cell.length_a   1.000
_cell.length_b   1.000
_cell.length_c   1.000
_cell.angle_alpha   90.00
_cell.angle_beta   90.00
_cell.angle_gamma   90.00
#
_symmetry.space_group_name_H-M   'P 1'
#
loop_
_entity.id
_entity.type
_entity.pdbx_description
1 polymer ?
#
loop_
_entity_poly.entity_id
_entity_poly.type
_entity_poly.pdbx_seq_one_letter_code
_entity_poly.pdbx_strand_id
1 'polypeptide(L)'
;GNKNLKKVVIGAEIENIGAKAFYNCPNLKLVMIKSTRLKAKTVGAKAFAKIHKKAVVKVPKAKEKAYKKWLKKRGIGGKQKITTYEKEK
;
A
#
# COMPACT_ATOMS: atom_id res chain seq x y z
N GLY A 1 5.02 -2.71 -15.32
CA GLY A 1 5.25 -2.10 -14.00
C GLY A 1 6.73 -1.81 -13.85
N ASN A 2 7.06 -0.85 -13.00
CA ASN A 2 8.42 -0.35 -12.84
C ASN A 2 9.28 -1.37 -12.06
N LYS A 3 10.31 -1.91 -12.72
CA LYS A 3 11.23 -2.90 -12.12
C LYS A 3 12.28 -2.27 -11.20
N ASN A 4 12.48 -0.97 -11.24
CA ASN A 4 13.49 -0.28 -10.41
C ASN A 4 12.88 0.30 -9.11
N LEU A 5 11.55 0.37 -9.02
CA LEU A 5 10.85 0.92 -7.88
C LEU A 5 10.98 0.01 -6.65
N LYS A 6 11.74 0.45 -5.64
CA LYS A 6 11.98 -0.29 -4.39
C LYS A 6 11.10 0.15 -3.22
N LYS A 7 10.77 1.45 -3.17
CA LYS A 7 10.04 2.11 -2.07
C LYS A 7 9.02 3.10 -2.62
N VAL A 8 7.85 3.13 -2.01
CA VAL A 8 6.80 4.13 -2.27
C VAL A 8 6.37 4.75 -0.95
N VAL A 9 6.24 6.08 -0.93
CA VAL A 9 5.65 6.82 0.17
C VAL A 9 4.40 7.53 -0.35
N ILE A 10 3.24 7.15 0.18
CA ILE A 10 1.98 7.83 -0.08
C ILE A 10 1.83 8.90 1.01
N GLY A 11 1.90 10.17 0.60
CA GLY A 11 1.81 11.33 1.49
C GLY A 11 0.47 11.41 2.22
N ALA A 12 0.40 12.25 3.27
CA ALA A 12 -0.80 12.41 4.09
C ALA A 12 -2.00 12.98 3.30
N GLU A 13 -1.71 13.84 2.33
CA GLU A 13 -2.71 14.54 1.51
C GLU A 13 -3.28 13.69 0.37
N ILE A 14 -2.71 12.52 0.09
CA ILE A 14 -3.18 11.68 -1.01
C ILE A 14 -4.51 11.01 -0.63
N GLU A 15 -5.52 11.23 -1.47
CA GLU A 15 -6.86 10.68 -1.30
C GLU A 15 -7.19 9.55 -2.27
N ASN A 16 -6.52 9.54 -3.42
CA ASN A 16 -6.84 8.66 -4.55
C ASN A 16 -5.58 7.93 -5.03
N ILE A 17 -5.73 6.65 -5.35
CA ILE A 17 -4.70 5.83 -5.99
C ILE A 17 -5.37 5.12 -7.16
N GLY A 18 -4.87 5.34 -8.37
CA GLY A 18 -5.44 4.75 -9.58
C GLY A 18 -5.43 3.22 -9.60
N ALA A 19 -6.30 2.64 -10.44
CA ALA A 19 -6.24 1.20 -10.71
C ALA A 19 -4.87 0.83 -11.28
N LYS A 20 -4.32 -0.29 -10.83
CA LYS A 20 -2.99 -0.77 -11.25
C LYS A 20 -1.82 0.23 -11.07
N ALA A 21 -1.94 1.26 -10.22
CA ALA A 21 -0.90 2.30 -10.05
C ALA A 21 0.51 1.76 -9.77
N PHE A 22 0.64 0.71 -8.97
CA PHE A 22 1.90 0.00 -8.68
C PHE A 22 1.87 -1.46 -9.14
N TYR A 23 1.11 -1.74 -10.19
CA TYR A 23 0.97 -3.09 -10.73
C TYR A 23 2.27 -3.59 -11.36
N ASN A 24 2.62 -4.84 -11.07
CA ASN A 24 3.79 -5.50 -11.65
C ASN A 24 5.10 -4.75 -11.39
N CYS A 25 5.29 -4.28 -10.15
CA CYS A 25 6.52 -3.69 -9.64
C CYS A 25 7.25 -4.74 -8.76
N PRO A 26 7.96 -5.72 -9.35
CA PRO A 26 8.45 -6.90 -8.63
C PRO A 26 9.50 -6.59 -7.55
N ASN A 27 10.19 -5.45 -7.66
CA ASN A 27 11.22 -5.02 -6.71
C ASN A 27 10.68 -4.08 -5.62
N LEU A 28 9.38 -3.78 -5.62
CA LEU A 28 8.75 -2.92 -4.61
C LEU A 28 8.63 -3.69 -3.29
N LYS A 29 9.51 -3.36 -2.34
CA LYS A 29 9.60 -4.02 -1.03
C LYS A 29 8.95 -3.21 0.10
N LEU A 30 8.84 -1.90 -0.04
CA LEU A 30 8.29 -1.04 1.01
C LEU A 30 7.24 -0.07 0.45
N VAL A 31 6.02 -0.14 0.99
CA VAL A 31 4.97 0.85 0.74
C VAL A 31 4.61 1.49 2.06
N MET A 32 4.84 2.79 2.19
CA MET A 32 4.48 3.54 3.39
C MET A 32 3.28 4.42 3.08
N ILE A 33 2.15 4.15 3.70
CA ILE A 33 0.93 4.92 3.54
C ILE A 33 0.77 5.83 4.74
N LYS A 34 1.02 7.13 4.56
CA LYS A 34 0.88 8.14 5.62
C LYS A 34 -0.52 8.76 5.68
N SER A 35 -1.28 8.68 4.58
CA SER A 35 -2.64 9.17 4.52
C SER A 35 -3.57 8.38 5.42
N THR A 36 -4.37 9.09 6.19
CA THR A 36 -5.56 8.58 6.90
C THR A 36 -6.84 8.80 6.09
N ARG A 37 -6.75 9.54 4.97
CA ARG A 37 -7.86 9.99 4.13
C ARG A 37 -8.22 8.99 3.02
N LEU A 38 -7.32 8.05 2.68
CA LEU A 38 -7.58 6.98 1.71
C LEU A 38 -8.74 6.10 2.15
N LYS A 39 -9.62 5.78 1.18
CA LYS A 39 -10.79 4.93 1.35
C LYS A 39 -10.68 3.73 0.41
N ALA A 40 -11.36 2.64 0.75
CA ALA A 40 -11.37 1.45 -0.10
C ALA A 40 -11.86 1.73 -1.53
N LYS A 41 -12.76 2.71 -1.71
CA LYS A 41 -13.30 3.12 -3.01
C LYS A 41 -12.35 3.97 -3.85
N THR A 42 -11.45 4.72 -3.20
CA THR A 42 -10.51 5.64 -3.86
C THR A 42 -9.19 4.98 -4.22
N VAL A 43 -8.97 3.74 -3.78
CA VAL A 43 -7.85 2.90 -4.21
C VAL A 43 -8.34 1.93 -5.27
N GLY A 44 -7.85 2.10 -6.49
CA GLY A 44 -8.27 1.34 -7.65
C GLY A 44 -7.92 -0.16 -7.57
N ALA A 45 -8.60 -0.96 -8.37
CA ALA A 45 -8.41 -2.41 -8.38
C ALA A 45 -6.96 -2.78 -8.72
N LYS A 46 -6.43 -3.83 -8.05
CA LYS A 46 -5.08 -4.37 -8.28
C LYS A 46 -3.95 -3.32 -8.18
N ALA A 47 -4.17 -2.21 -7.47
CA ALA A 47 -3.19 -1.13 -7.34
C ALA A 47 -1.80 -1.62 -6.87
N PHE A 48 -1.75 -2.65 -6.02
CA PHE A 48 -0.51 -3.22 -5.49
C PHE A 48 -0.33 -4.70 -5.87
N ALA A 49 -0.98 -5.18 -6.93
CA ALA A 49 -0.83 -6.57 -7.34
C ALA A 49 0.52 -6.80 -8.06
N LYS A 50 1.06 -8.02 -7.93
CA LYS A 50 2.35 -8.43 -8.51
C LYS A 50 3.56 -7.59 -8.02
N ILE A 51 3.54 -7.18 -6.77
CA ILE A 51 4.70 -6.59 -6.07
C ILE A 51 5.58 -7.70 -5.45
N HIS A 52 6.70 -7.31 -4.84
CA HIS A 52 7.61 -8.27 -4.20
C HIS A 52 6.89 -9.16 -3.17
N LYS A 53 7.15 -10.47 -3.20
CA LYS A 53 6.50 -11.46 -2.31
C LYS A 53 6.70 -11.15 -0.82
N LYS A 54 7.85 -10.58 -0.45
CA LYS A 54 8.18 -10.14 0.92
C LYS A 54 7.95 -8.64 1.16
N ALA A 55 7.11 -7.99 0.36
CA ALA A 55 6.84 -6.56 0.55
C ALA A 55 6.17 -6.29 1.90
N VAL A 56 6.52 -5.14 2.48
CA VAL A 56 5.95 -4.63 3.72
C VAL A 56 5.15 -3.37 3.41
N VAL A 57 3.88 -3.37 3.80
CA VAL A 57 3.00 -2.21 3.71
C VAL A 57 2.80 -1.63 5.10
N LYS A 58 3.34 -0.44 5.32
CA LYS A 58 3.19 0.32 6.56
C LYS A 58 1.96 1.22 6.46
N VAL A 59 1.03 1.10 7.40
CA VAL A 59 -0.23 1.87 7.43
C VAL A 59 -0.36 2.65 8.75
N PRO A 60 -1.19 3.72 8.81
CA PRO A 60 -1.38 4.46 10.04
C PRO A 60 -2.07 3.58 11.10
N LYS A 61 -1.54 3.58 12.33
CA LYS A 61 -2.08 2.79 13.47
C LYS A 61 -3.59 3.02 13.67
N ALA A 62 -4.04 4.27 13.55
CA ALA A 62 -5.44 4.66 13.68
C ALA A 62 -6.40 4.00 12.66
N LYS A 63 -5.90 3.53 11.51
CA LYS A 63 -6.72 2.96 10.43
C LYS A 63 -6.32 1.53 10.06
N GLU A 64 -5.51 0.86 10.90
CA GLU A 64 -4.93 -0.45 10.61
C GLU A 64 -5.99 -1.48 10.18
N LYS A 65 -7.05 -1.67 11.00
CA LYS A 65 -8.10 -2.67 10.74
C LYS A 65 -8.77 -2.46 9.38
N ALA A 66 -9.13 -1.22 9.06
CA ALA A 66 -9.76 -0.88 7.79
C ALA A 66 -8.80 -1.14 6.63
N TYR A 67 -7.56 -0.66 6.73
CA TYR A 67 -6.56 -0.75 5.67
C TYR A 67 -6.17 -2.21 5.40
N LYS A 68 -5.97 -3.01 6.45
CA LYS A 68 -5.70 -4.44 6.35
C LYS A 68 -6.81 -5.18 5.58
N LYS A 69 -8.07 -4.82 5.77
CA LYS A 69 -9.22 -5.46 5.08
C LYS A 69 -9.23 -5.14 3.58
N TRP A 70 -9.13 -3.86 3.20
CA TRP A 70 -9.24 -3.49 1.79
C TRP A 70 -7.92 -3.64 1.02
N LEU A 71 -6.74 -3.45 1.62
CA LEU A 71 -5.45 -3.65 0.95
C LEU A 71 -5.29 -5.09 0.43
N LYS A 72 -5.82 -6.07 1.16
CA LYS A 72 -5.92 -7.46 0.70
C LYS A 72 -6.66 -7.59 -0.63
N LYS A 73 -7.76 -6.86 -0.79
CA LYS A 73 -8.53 -6.80 -2.04
C LYS A 73 -7.82 -5.98 -3.14
N ARG A 74 -6.79 -5.19 -2.80
CA ARG A 74 -6.04 -4.33 -3.75
C ARG A 74 -4.69 -4.91 -4.18
N GLY A 75 -4.39 -6.16 -3.80
CA GLY A 75 -3.21 -6.90 -4.26
C GLY A 75 -2.17 -7.19 -3.17
N ILE A 76 -2.43 -6.81 -1.92
CA ILE A 76 -1.54 -7.11 -0.78
C ILE A 76 -2.02 -8.38 -0.05
N GLY A 77 -1.53 -9.55 -0.44
CA GLY A 77 -1.92 -10.81 0.20
C GLY A 77 -0.89 -11.91 0.00
N GLY A 78 -1.02 -13.01 0.73
CA GLY A 78 -0.03 -14.09 0.72
C GLY A 78 1.12 -13.82 1.69
N LYS A 79 2.36 -13.73 1.16
CA LYS A 79 3.60 -13.60 1.95
C LYS A 79 3.91 -12.16 2.37
N GLN A 80 3.20 -11.19 1.80
CA GLN A 80 3.35 -9.77 2.08
C GLN A 80 2.82 -9.43 3.47
N LYS A 81 3.52 -8.53 4.17
CA LYS A 81 3.16 -8.11 5.52
C LYS A 81 2.48 -6.75 5.50
N ILE A 82 1.46 -6.59 6.33
CA ILE A 82 0.85 -5.29 6.64
C ILE A 82 1.20 -5.00 8.10
N THR A 83 1.94 -3.93 8.33
CA THR A 83 2.36 -3.48 9.66
C THR A 83 1.91 -2.04 9.87
N THR A 84 1.91 -1.59 11.11
CA THR A 84 1.72 -0.19 11.43
C THR A 84 3.06 0.56 11.31
N TYR A 85 2.99 1.88 11.15
CA TYR A 85 4.11 2.75 11.48
C TYR A 85 3.66 3.74 12.54
N GLU A 86 4.58 4.12 13.41
CA GLU A 86 4.37 5.17 14.39
C GLU A 86 4.73 6.49 13.70
N LYS A 87 3.79 7.44 13.72
CA LYS A 87 4.06 8.80 13.28
C LYS A 87 4.88 9.42 14.41
N GLU A 88 6.14 9.73 14.15
CA GLU A 88 6.93 10.56 15.07
C GLU A 88 6.17 11.88 15.27
N LYS A 89 6.10 12.31 16.53
CA LYS A 89 5.34 13.49 16.97
C LYS A 89 5.82 14.74 16.29
#